data_AF-A0A660N281-F1
#
_entry.id   AF-A0A660N281-F1
#
_cell.length_a   1.000
_cell.length_b   1.000
_cell.length_c   1.000
_cell.angle_alpha   90.00
_cell.angle_beta   90.00
_cell.angle_gamma   90.00
#
_symmetry.space_group_name_H-M   'P 1'
#
loop_
_entity.id
_entity.type
_entity.pdbx_description
1 polymer ?
#
loop_
_entity_poly.entity_id
_entity_poly.type
_entity_poly.pdbx_seq_one_letter_code
_entity_poly.pdbx_strand_id
1 'polypeptide(L)'
;MTQYLIAHDHQNRPIELIAKMANRHGLIAGATGTGKTVTLRKLAESFSQSGVPVFMADVKGDLSGICRAGQNSGKVAERMQQYGLTDDYLQGFPVRFWDVYGSTGIPVRVSISAMGSMLLARLMNLNDTQEGVLNLVFKVADDNGWHLIDLKDLRSLLQYVSDHAKEYRATYGNVSAASIGAIQRQLLQLESEGAAQFFGEPELDLLDWIQTENGQGVINILNAEKLMRSPRLYSAFMLWFLAELFENLPETGDPDKPKFVLFFDEAHLIFDNANKVLIEQVEQAVRLIRSKGVGVYFVTQNPTDLPDTVLGQLGNRVQHALRAFTPRDQKAVKAAADTFRSNPDLNVAEAVGELAVGEALVSFLDAQGMPQIVQRAWIMPPQSQLAPLTESERSAAFQADSLYPHYRDAVDSFSAFEALQQ
;
A
#
# COMPACT_ATOMS: atom_id res chain seq x y z
N MET A 1 26.36 -9.63 -5.06
CA MET A 1 25.00 -9.07 -5.23
C MET A 1 24.21 -9.46 -3.99
N THR A 2 23.58 -8.52 -3.29
CA THR A 2 22.84 -8.84 -2.06
C THR A 2 21.67 -9.77 -2.39
N GLN A 3 21.55 -10.86 -1.65
CA GLN A 3 20.51 -11.88 -1.80
C GLN A 3 19.81 -12.04 -0.46
N TYR A 4 18.48 -12.07 -0.49
CA TYR A 4 17.65 -12.26 0.69
C TYR A 4 17.19 -13.70 0.74
N LEU A 5 17.58 -14.46 1.77
CA LEU A 5 17.10 -15.82 1.98
C LEU A 5 15.63 -15.80 2.43
N ILE A 6 14.73 -16.25 1.55
CA ILE A 6 13.28 -16.21 1.79
C ILE A 6 12.70 -17.60 2.07
N ALA A 7 13.22 -18.64 1.43
CA ALA A 7 12.71 -20.00 1.55
C ALA A 7 13.79 -21.05 1.34
N HIS A 8 13.50 -22.30 1.68
CA HIS A 8 14.26 -23.47 1.24
C HIS A 8 13.34 -24.41 0.46
N ASP A 9 13.82 -24.95 -0.66
CA ASP A 9 13.08 -25.99 -1.37
C ASP A 9 13.07 -27.32 -0.59
N HIS A 10 12.40 -28.34 -1.14
CA HIS A 10 12.28 -29.66 -0.51
C HIS A 10 13.60 -30.43 -0.43
N GLN A 11 14.61 -30.02 -1.20
CA GLN A 11 15.97 -30.55 -1.12
C GLN A 11 16.86 -29.71 -0.20
N ASN A 12 16.27 -28.80 0.60
CA ASN A 12 16.94 -27.91 1.52
C ASN A 12 17.93 -26.95 0.83
N ARG A 13 17.68 -26.60 -0.43
CA ARG A 13 18.46 -25.57 -1.16
C ARG A 13 17.84 -24.20 -0.94
N PRO A 14 18.64 -23.15 -0.74
CA PRO A 14 18.12 -21.80 -0.50
C PRO A 14 17.43 -21.25 -1.76
N ILE A 15 16.31 -20.57 -1.56
CA ILE A 15 15.62 -19.76 -2.55
C ILE A 15 15.70 -18.30 -2.08
N GLU A 16 16.33 -17.49 -2.91
CA GLU A 16 16.70 -16.13 -2.56
C GLU A 16 16.05 -15.11 -3.50
N LEU A 17 15.62 -13.98 -2.92
CA LEU A 17 15.27 -12.80 -3.68
C LEU A 17 16.53 -11.97 -3.92
N ILE A 18 16.87 -11.72 -5.17
CA ILE A 18 17.95 -10.81 -5.53
C ILE A 18 17.51 -9.37 -5.21
N ALA A 19 18.29 -8.64 -4.40
CA ALA A 19 17.93 -7.30 -3.94
C ALA A 19 17.64 -6.33 -5.09
N LYS A 20 18.50 -6.35 -6.13
CA LYS A 20 18.32 -5.56 -7.36
C LYS A 20 17.03 -5.88 -8.12
N MET A 21 16.47 -7.08 -7.94
CA MET A 21 15.22 -7.48 -8.59
C MET A 21 13.98 -7.20 -7.73
N ALA A 22 14.16 -6.71 -6.51
CA ALA A 22 13.04 -6.48 -5.59
C ALA A 22 12.16 -5.27 -5.98
N ASN A 23 12.66 -4.34 -6.80
CA ASN A 23 11.85 -3.25 -7.38
C ASN A 23 11.09 -3.65 -8.65
N ARG A 24 11.20 -4.91 -9.10
CA ARG A 24 10.37 -5.48 -10.18
C ARG A 24 9.04 -6.05 -9.68
N HIS A 25 8.60 -5.51 -8.55
CA HIS A 25 7.33 -5.79 -7.89
C HIS A 25 7.14 -7.27 -7.52
N GLY A 26 6.06 -7.58 -6.82
CA GLY A 26 5.76 -8.96 -6.49
C GLY A 26 4.32 -9.24 -6.11
N LEU A 27 4.00 -10.52 -6.12
CA LEU A 27 2.71 -11.08 -5.73
C LEU A 27 2.90 -12.08 -4.60
N ILE A 28 2.13 -11.93 -3.53
CA ILE A 28 1.97 -12.94 -2.47
C ILE A 28 0.49 -13.34 -2.43
N ALA A 29 0.19 -14.55 -2.87
CA ALA A 29 -1.19 -15.04 -2.97
C ALA A 29 -1.41 -16.31 -2.15
N GLY A 30 -2.67 -16.64 -1.83
CA GLY A 30 -3.04 -17.84 -1.07
C GLY A 30 -4.24 -17.64 -0.15
N ALA A 31 -4.90 -18.72 0.26
CA ALA A 31 -6.06 -18.64 1.15
C ALA A 31 -5.70 -18.11 2.56
N THR A 32 -6.69 -17.74 3.36
CA THR A 32 -6.49 -17.29 4.74
C THR A 32 -5.80 -18.37 5.59
N GLY A 33 -4.82 -17.95 6.41
CA GLY A 33 -4.08 -18.84 7.32
C GLY A 33 -3.05 -19.76 6.67
N THR A 34 -2.74 -19.59 5.37
CA THR A 34 -1.81 -20.46 4.64
C THR A 34 -0.34 -20.07 4.76
N GLY A 35 -0.04 -18.81 5.12
CA GLY A 35 1.33 -18.33 5.31
C GLY A 35 1.67 -16.99 4.64
N LYS A 36 0.71 -16.33 3.97
CA LYS A 36 0.92 -15.02 3.33
C LYS A 36 1.58 -13.99 4.23
N THR A 37 1.01 -13.75 5.42
CA THR A 37 1.53 -12.79 6.42
C THR A 37 2.96 -13.13 6.84
N VAL A 38 3.31 -14.42 6.92
CA VAL A 38 4.69 -14.86 7.23
C VAL A 38 5.65 -14.49 6.10
N THR A 39 5.24 -14.67 4.83
CA THR A 39 6.06 -14.27 3.68
C THR A 39 6.23 -12.76 3.59
N LEU A 40 5.13 -12.00 3.77
CA LEU A 40 5.15 -10.54 3.82
C LEU A 40 6.16 -10.08 4.89
N ARG A 41 6.03 -10.60 6.12
CA ARG A 41 6.95 -10.28 7.22
C ARG A 41 8.38 -10.64 6.86
N LYS A 42 8.66 -11.86 6.39
CA LYS A 42 10.03 -12.27 6.08
C LYS A 42 10.68 -11.38 5.02
N LEU A 43 9.94 -10.95 4.01
CA LEU A 43 10.43 -9.99 3.01
C LEU A 43 10.66 -8.61 3.63
N ALA A 44 9.68 -8.07 4.36
CA ALA A 44 9.79 -6.76 5.02
C ALA A 44 10.99 -6.69 6.00
N GLU A 45 11.18 -7.73 6.81
CA GLU A 45 12.33 -7.89 7.71
C GLU A 45 13.64 -7.89 6.92
N SER A 46 13.72 -8.65 5.82
CA SER A 46 14.93 -8.72 4.99
C SER A 46 15.27 -7.37 4.33
N PHE A 47 14.26 -6.62 3.90
CA PHE A 47 14.43 -5.26 3.37
C PHE A 47 14.92 -4.30 4.46
N SER A 48 14.25 -4.29 5.61
CA SER A 48 14.62 -3.47 6.77
C SER A 48 16.07 -3.76 7.20
N GLN A 49 16.47 -5.02 7.36
CA GLN A 49 17.85 -5.39 7.70
C GLN A 49 18.88 -4.87 6.71
N SER A 50 18.50 -4.80 5.44
CA SER A 50 19.37 -4.28 4.40
C SER A 50 19.34 -2.75 4.29
N GLY A 51 18.68 -2.04 5.21
CA GLY A 51 18.59 -0.58 5.20
C GLY A 51 17.59 -0.04 4.17
N VAL A 52 16.61 -0.84 3.74
CA VAL A 52 15.54 -0.42 2.83
C VAL A 52 14.28 -0.16 3.65
N PRO A 53 13.77 1.07 3.72
CA PRO A 53 12.52 1.38 4.41
C PRO A 53 11.35 0.67 3.73
N VAL A 54 10.35 0.32 4.53
CA VAL A 54 9.18 -0.45 4.08
C VAL A 54 7.92 0.29 4.48
N PHE A 55 6.89 0.24 3.64
CA PHE A 55 5.52 0.62 3.98
C PHE A 55 4.63 -0.61 3.90
N MET A 56 3.72 -0.75 4.87
CA MET A 56 2.73 -1.83 4.91
C MET A 56 1.37 -1.25 5.27
N ALA A 57 0.37 -1.48 4.42
CA ALA A 57 -1.02 -1.23 4.76
C ALA A 57 -1.57 -2.43 5.55
N ASP A 58 -1.68 -2.31 6.87
CA ASP A 58 -2.17 -3.36 7.77
C ASP A 58 -3.68 -3.27 7.94
N VAL A 59 -4.36 -4.03 7.09
CA VAL A 59 -5.82 -4.18 7.04
C VAL A 59 -6.38 -5.10 8.13
N LYS A 60 -5.54 -5.99 8.68
CA LYS A 60 -5.95 -7.00 9.67
C LYS A 60 -5.59 -6.61 11.10
N GLY A 61 -4.71 -5.64 11.28
CA GLY A 61 -4.13 -5.27 12.57
C GLY A 61 -3.12 -6.28 13.11
N ASP A 62 -2.61 -7.19 12.26
CA ASP A 62 -1.82 -8.34 12.68
C ASP A 62 -0.31 -8.18 12.47
N LEU A 63 0.16 -7.01 12.00
CA LEU A 63 1.58 -6.76 11.68
C LEU A 63 2.36 -6.06 12.79
N SER A 64 1.69 -5.50 13.80
CA SER A 64 2.31 -4.65 14.82
C SER A 64 3.41 -5.32 15.66
N GLY A 65 3.35 -6.66 15.81
CA GLY A 65 4.38 -7.43 16.53
C GLY A 65 5.79 -7.36 15.90
N ILE A 66 5.93 -6.88 14.68
CA ILE A 66 7.23 -6.83 13.98
C ILE A 66 8.30 -5.99 14.72
N CYS A 67 7.89 -5.07 15.60
CA CYS A 67 8.80 -4.26 16.43
C CYS A 67 9.39 -4.98 17.65
N ARG A 68 9.07 -6.28 17.84
CA ARG A 68 9.57 -7.11 18.94
C ARG A 68 10.25 -8.35 18.38
N ALA A 69 11.26 -8.83 19.09
CA ALA A 69 11.88 -10.10 18.77
C ALA A 69 10.86 -11.23 18.85
N GLY A 70 10.94 -12.17 17.92
CA GLY A 70 10.17 -13.40 17.99
C GLY A 70 10.55 -14.24 19.20
N GLN A 71 9.83 -15.35 19.37
CA GLN A 71 10.12 -16.32 20.41
C GLN A 71 10.41 -17.67 19.77
N ASN A 72 11.37 -18.40 20.34
CA ASN A 72 11.67 -19.77 19.97
C ASN A 72 10.60 -20.71 20.55
N SER A 73 9.38 -20.61 20.02
CA SER A 73 8.23 -21.40 20.43
C SER A 73 7.30 -21.74 19.25
N GLY A 74 6.49 -22.79 19.42
CA GLY A 74 5.53 -23.25 18.42
C GLY A 74 6.15 -23.55 17.06
N LYS A 75 5.44 -23.16 15.98
CA LYS A 75 5.90 -23.39 14.60
C LYS A 75 7.19 -22.66 14.23
N VAL A 76 7.51 -21.56 14.91
CA VAL A 76 8.78 -20.83 14.68
C VAL A 76 9.95 -21.68 15.17
N ALA A 77 9.84 -22.26 16.37
CA ALA A 77 10.86 -23.17 16.92
C ALA A 77 11.10 -24.39 16.02
N GLU A 78 10.03 -25.03 15.54
CA GLU A 78 10.13 -26.18 14.62
C GLU A 78 10.94 -25.83 13.36
N ARG A 79 10.72 -24.65 12.78
CA ARG A 79 11.44 -24.19 11.59
C ARG A 79 12.86 -23.72 11.90
N MET A 80 13.08 -23.07 13.04
CA MET A 80 14.42 -22.74 13.49
C MET A 80 15.27 -23.99 13.68
N GLN A 81 14.73 -25.02 14.33
CA GLN A 81 15.40 -26.31 14.51
C GLN A 81 15.72 -26.98 13.16
N GLN A 82 14.77 -26.95 12.21
CA GLN A 82 14.97 -27.52 10.87
C GLN A 82 16.18 -26.91 10.15
N TYR A 83 16.41 -25.60 10.32
CA TYR A 83 17.48 -24.87 9.64
C TYR A 83 18.71 -24.58 10.52
N GLY A 84 18.75 -25.11 11.75
CA GLY A 84 19.85 -24.88 12.69
C GLY A 84 19.99 -23.42 13.15
N LEU A 85 18.90 -22.67 13.18
CA LEU A 85 18.87 -21.29 13.66
C LEU A 85 18.82 -21.27 15.20
N THR A 86 19.59 -20.37 15.82
CA THR A 86 19.57 -20.18 17.28
C THR A 86 18.80 -18.90 17.65
N ASP A 87 18.68 -18.61 18.94
CA ASP A 87 17.94 -17.43 19.42
C ASP A 87 18.52 -16.10 18.91
N ASP A 88 19.78 -16.08 18.45
CA ASP A 88 20.43 -14.95 17.80
C ASP A 88 19.78 -14.54 16.46
N TYR A 89 19.00 -15.43 15.84
CA TYR A 89 18.18 -15.14 14.67
C TYR A 89 17.04 -14.18 14.99
N LEU A 90 16.49 -14.25 16.20
CA LEU A 90 15.26 -13.54 16.58
C LEU A 90 15.56 -12.09 16.95
N GLN A 91 14.87 -11.15 16.31
CA GLN A 91 15.06 -9.72 16.53
C GLN A 91 13.81 -8.92 16.18
N GLY A 92 13.67 -7.74 16.79
CA GLY A 92 12.65 -6.75 16.41
C GLY A 92 13.21 -5.76 15.39
N PHE A 93 12.32 -5.01 14.76
CA PHE A 93 12.65 -4.02 13.73
C PHE A 93 12.21 -2.61 14.13
N PRO A 94 12.84 -1.55 13.60
CA PRO A 94 12.36 -0.18 13.77
C PRO A 94 11.02 -0.03 13.05
N VAL A 95 10.00 0.41 13.78
CA VAL A 95 8.62 0.49 13.28
C VAL A 95 8.01 1.83 13.65
N ARG A 96 7.29 2.41 12.70
CA ARG A 96 6.40 3.56 12.94
C ARG A 96 4.97 3.19 12.63
N PHE A 97 4.08 3.50 13.55
CA PHE A 97 2.65 3.24 13.40
C PHE A 97 1.95 4.50 12.94
N TRP A 98 1.20 4.39 11.84
CA TRP A 98 0.45 5.45 11.21
C TRP A 98 -1.04 5.12 11.22
N ASP A 99 -1.89 6.14 11.30
CA ASP A 99 -3.34 5.99 11.27
C ASP A 99 -3.98 7.24 10.66
N VAL A 100 -4.80 7.07 9.62
CA VAL A 100 -5.56 8.18 9.01
C VAL A 100 -6.44 8.91 10.03
N TYR A 101 -6.96 8.20 11.03
CA TYR A 101 -7.82 8.79 12.06
C TYR A 101 -7.07 9.20 13.33
N GLY A 102 -5.75 8.97 13.39
CA GLY A 102 -4.91 9.31 14.55
C GLY A 102 -5.24 8.59 15.86
N SER A 103 -6.00 7.49 15.81
CA SER A 103 -6.48 6.78 17.00
C SER A 103 -5.52 5.70 17.50
N THR A 104 -4.78 5.08 16.58
CA THR A 104 -3.91 3.93 16.84
C THR A 104 -2.51 4.08 16.26
N GLY A 105 -2.16 5.30 15.83
CA GLY A 105 -0.89 5.65 15.21
C GLY A 105 -0.76 7.16 15.03
N ILE A 106 0.38 7.57 14.48
CA ILE A 106 0.67 8.95 14.07
C ILE A 106 -0.36 9.36 13.01
N PRO A 107 -1.06 10.50 13.17
CA PRO A 107 -2.05 10.95 12.20
C PRO A 107 -1.45 11.16 10.81
N VAL A 108 -2.13 10.66 9.78
CA VAL A 108 -1.79 10.94 8.37
C VAL A 108 -2.80 11.95 7.83
N ARG A 109 -2.30 13.07 7.31
CA ARG A 109 -3.14 14.06 6.63
C ARG A 109 -2.58 14.42 5.26
N VAL A 110 -3.47 14.81 4.36
CA VAL A 110 -3.18 15.24 2.98
C VAL A 110 -4.06 16.46 2.68
N SER A 111 -3.52 17.53 2.09
CA SER A 111 -4.36 18.65 1.71
C SER A 111 -5.27 18.31 0.52
N ILE A 112 -6.42 19.01 0.40
CA ILE A 112 -7.29 18.91 -0.78
C ILE A 112 -6.52 19.28 -2.07
N SER A 113 -5.61 20.24 -1.97
CA SER A 113 -4.73 20.67 -3.06
C SER A 113 -3.79 19.53 -3.50
N ALA A 114 -3.13 18.86 -2.56
CA ALA A 114 -2.22 17.74 -2.84
C ALA A 114 -2.94 16.53 -3.44
N MET A 115 -4.15 16.23 -2.98
CA MET A 115 -4.97 15.17 -3.59
C MET A 115 -5.36 15.51 -5.04
N GLY A 116 -5.62 16.79 -5.31
CA GLY A 116 -5.97 17.28 -6.63
C GLY A 116 -7.40 16.94 -7.07
N SER A 117 -7.89 17.69 -8.06
CA SER A 117 -9.27 17.59 -8.55
C SER A 117 -9.60 16.23 -9.14
N MET A 118 -8.66 15.59 -9.84
CA MET A 118 -8.88 14.32 -10.52
C MET A 118 -9.15 13.18 -9.53
N LEU A 119 -8.30 13.02 -8.51
CA LEU A 119 -8.48 11.96 -7.51
C LEU A 119 -9.73 12.22 -6.67
N LEU A 120 -10.00 13.47 -6.31
CA LEU A 120 -11.22 13.85 -5.59
C LEU A 120 -12.49 13.58 -6.40
N ALA A 121 -12.49 13.86 -7.69
CA ALA A 121 -13.62 13.54 -8.56
C ALA A 121 -13.92 12.04 -8.55
N ARG A 122 -12.89 11.20 -8.55
CA ARG A 122 -13.04 9.74 -8.49
C ARG A 122 -13.49 9.27 -7.10
N LEU A 123 -12.93 9.82 -6.03
CA LEU A 123 -13.33 9.54 -4.65
C LEU A 123 -14.83 9.83 -4.43
N MET A 124 -15.32 10.93 -5.02
CA MET A 124 -16.72 11.34 -5.01
C MET A 124 -17.58 10.67 -6.10
N ASN A 125 -17.00 9.79 -6.93
CA ASN A 125 -17.66 9.16 -8.08
C ASN A 125 -18.41 10.16 -8.98
N LEU A 126 -17.76 11.28 -9.29
CA LEU A 126 -18.27 12.33 -10.15
C LEU A 126 -18.29 11.90 -11.62
N ASN A 127 -19.31 12.33 -12.36
CA ASN A 127 -19.34 12.20 -13.81
C ASN A 127 -18.49 13.29 -14.50
N ASP A 128 -18.24 13.15 -15.81
CA ASP A 128 -17.39 14.06 -16.59
C ASP A 128 -17.77 15.54 -16.45
N THR A 129 -19.07 15.84 -16.39
CA THR A 129 -19.56 17.22 -16.20
C THR A 129 -19.20 17.75 -14.81
N GLN A 130 -19.37 16.93 -13.77
CA GLN A 130 -19.04 17.30 -12.38
C GLN A 130 -17.53 17.38 -12.17
N GLU A 131 -16.76 16.48 -12.77
CA GLU A 131 -15.29 16.54 -12.81
C GLU A 131 -14.81 17.82 -13.49
N GLY A 132 -15.40 18.21 -14.62
CA GLY A 132 -15.10 19.49 -15.28
C GLY A 132 -15.38 20.71 -14.40
N VAL A 133 -16.48 20.69 -13.62
CA VAL A 133 -16.78 21.74 -12.65
C VAL A 133 -15.77 21.74 -11.49
N LEU A 134 -15.35 20.57 -11.00
CA LEU A 134 -14.36 20.47 -9.94
C LEU A 134 -12.98 20.97 -10.41
N ASN A 135 -12.57 20.64 -11.63
CA ASN A 135 -11.33 21.15 -12.23
C ASN A 135 -11.34 22.69 -12.34
N LEU A 136 -12.49 23.27 -12.71
CA LEU A 136 -12.66 24.71 -12.70
C LEU A 136 -12.50 25.30 -11.29
N VAL A 137 -13.14 24.70 -10.29
CA VAL A 137 -13.05 25.15 -8.89
C VAL A 137 -11.59 25.19 -8.44
N PHE A 138 -10.82 24.14 -8.73
CA PHE A 138 -9.37 24.12 -8.47
C PHE A 138 -8.63 25.24 -9.21
N LYS A 139 -8.94 25.44 -10.50
CA LYS A 139 -8.31 26.51 -11.29
C LYS A 139 -8.58 27.90 -10.72
N VAL A 140 -9.79 28.16 -10.21
CA VAL A 140 -10.12 29.43 -9.52
C VAL A 140 -9.30 29.57 -8.24
N ALA A 141 -9.09 28.49 -7.49
CA ALA A 141 -8.23 28.52 -6.31
C ALA A 141 -6.80 28.93 -6.68
N ASP A 142 -6.23 28.26 -7.69
CA ASP A 142 -4.87 28.51 -8.17
C ASP A 142 -4.68 29.95 -8.68
N ASP A 143 -5.62 30.45 -9.48
CA ASP A 143 -5.56 31.80 -10.07
C ASP A 143 -5.58 32.91 -9.00
N ASN A 144 -6.18 32.64 -7.85
CA ASN A 144 -6.26 33.57 -6.72
C ASN A 144 -5.24 33.28 -5.61
N GLY A 145 -4.41 32.24 -5.75
CA GLY A 145 -3.48 31.80 -4.71
C GLY A 145 -4.18 31.31 -3.44
N TRP A 146 -5.39 30.77 -3.56
CA TRP A 146 -6.16 30.23 -2.46
C TRP A 146 -5.83 28.75 -2.24
N HIS A 147 -5.30 28.43 -1.06
CA HIS A 147 -4.98 27.06 -0.70
C HIS A 147 -6.24 26.29 -0.31
N LEU A 148 -6.43 25.10 -0.88
CA LEU A 148 -7.45 24.15 -0.45
C LEU A 148 -6.80 23.13 0.47
N ILE A 149 -6.98 23.31 1.78
CA ILE A 149 -6.37 22.48 2.81
C ILE A 149 -7.33 21.35 3.18
N ASP A 150 -8.58 21.67 3.49
CA ASP A 150 -9.55 20.71 4.00
C ASP A 150 -10.94 20.78 3.30
N LEU A 151 -11.91 20.05 3.85
CA LEU A 151 -13.28 20.01 3.31
C LEU A 151 -14.04 21.35 3.46
N LYS A 152 -13.76 22.19 4.47
CA LYS A 152 -14.43 23.51 4.59
C LYS A 152 -14.02 24.42 3.45
N ASP A 153 -12.75 24.35 3.04
CA ASP A 153 -12.18 25.18 1.97
C ASP A 153 -12.84 24.88 0.63
N LEU A 154 -12.86 23.59 0.26
CA LEU A 154 -13.49 23.16 -0.99
C LEU A 154 -14.98 23.48 -1.01
N ARG A 155 -15.68 23.31 0.11
CA ARG A 155 -17.10 23.64 0.23
C ARG A 155 -17.36 25.13 0.02
N SER A 156 -16.58 26.00 0.66
CA SER A 156 -16.69 27.45 0.51
C SER A 156 -16.37 27.90 -0.90
N LEU A 157 -15.34 27.33 -1.53
CA LEU A 157 -14.99 27.68 -2.91
C LEU A 157 -16.04 27.21 -3.91
N LEU A 158 -16.62 26.02 -3.72
CA LEU A 158 -17.76 25.55 -4.52
C LEU A 158 -18.94 26.52 -4.42
N GLN A 159 -19.23 27.03 -3.23
CA GLN A 159 -20.29 28.03 -3.03
C GLN A 159 -19.97 29.34 -3.73
N TYR A 160 -18.74 29.85 -3.56
CA TYR A 160 -18.28 31.07 -4.18
C TYR A 160 -18.37 31.01 -5.72
N VAL A 161 -17.90 29.92 -6.33
CA VAL A 161 -17.99 29.69 -7.79
C VAL A 161 -19.45 29.61 -8.25
N SER A 162 -20.35 29.06 -7.43
CA SER A 162 -21.79 29.06 -7.72
C SER A 162 -22.36 30.48 -7.79
N ASP A 163 -22.03 31.31 -6.80
CA ASP A 163 -22.56 32.67 -6.67
C ASP A 163 -22.00 33.60 -7.78
N HIS A 164 -20.78 33.33 -8.22
CA HIS A 164 -20.07 34.09 -9.26
C HIS A 164 -20.06 33.38 -10.63
N ALA A 165 -20.95 32.40 -10.86
CA ALA A 165 -20.93 31.56 -12.07
C ALA A 165 -20.98 32.35 -13.40
N LYS A 166 -21.56 33.57 -13.40
CA LYS A 166 -21.60 34.43 -14.58
C LYS A 166 -20.22 34.94 -15.00
N GLU A 167 -19.32 35.16 -14.05
CA GLU A 167 -17.98 35.68 -14.27
C GLU A 167 -17.09 34.61 -14.90
N TYR A 168 -17.20 33.37 -14.42
CA TYR A 168 -16.44 32.24 -14.93
C TYR A 168 -16.97 31.68 -16.25
N ARG A 169 -18.21 32.01 -16.62
CA ARG A 169 -18.87 31.43 -17.81
C ARG A 169 -18.12 31.69 -19.11
N ALA A 170 -17.55 32.88 -19.27
CA ALA A 170 -16.85 33.27 -20.48
C ALA A 170 -15.52 32.54 -20.66
N THR A 171 -14.80 32.31 -19.56
CA THR A 171 -13.45 31.72 -19.55
C THR A 171 -13.49 30.20 -19.48
N TYR A 172 -14.45 29.64 -18.76
CA TYR A 172 -14.43 28.23 -18.34
C TYR A 172 -15.69 27.44 -18.72
N GLY A 173 -16.66 28.08 -19.37
CA GLY A 173 -17.90 27.43 -19.78
C GLY A 173 -18.98 27.40 -18.69
N ASN A 174 -20.06 26.69 -18.96
CA ASN A 174 -21.26 26.78 -18.12
C ASN A 174 -21.12 25.98 -16.81
N VAL A 175 -21.15 26.69 -15.68
CA VAL A 175 -21.21 26.09 -14.35
C VAL A 175 -22.66 25.98 -13.89
N SER A 176 -23.18 24.75 -13.78
CA SER A 176 -24.56 24.54 -13.35
C SER A 176 -24.65 24.39 -11.82
N ALA A 177 -25.62 25.07 -11.20
CA ALA A 177 -25.91 24.91 -9.77
C ALA A 177 -26.25 23.45 -9.40
N ALA A 178 -26.84 22.70 -10.34
CA ALA A 178 -27.12 21.27 -10.16
C ALA A 178 -25.84 20.44 -10.00
N SER A 179 -24.80 20.73 -10.79
CA SER A 179 -23.48 20.07 -10.69
C SER A 179 -22.82 20.39 -9.36
N ILE A 180 -22.78 21.67 -8.95
CA ILE A 180 -22.21 22.08 -7.67
C ILE A 180 -22.92 21.40 -6.51
N GLY A 181 -24.26 21.42 -6.50
CA GLY A 181 -25.04 20.75 -5.46
C GLY A 181 -24.84 19.23 -5.43
N ALA A 182 -24.53 18.59 -6.56
CA ALA A 182 -24.16 17.18 -6.59
C ALA A 182 -22.78 16.93 -5.96
N ILE A 183 -21.79 17.76 -6.26
CA ILE A 183 -20.44 17.69 -5.67
C ILE A 183 -20.53 17.90 -4.15
N GLN A 184 -21.24 18.93 -3.70
CA GLN A 184 -21.42 19.21 -2.27
C GLN A 184 -22.07 18.04 -1.51
N ARG A 185 -23.02 17.31 -2.11
CA ARG A 185 -23.60 16.10 -1.49
C ARG A 185 -22.60 14.96 -1.36
N GLN A 186 -21.73 14.77 -2.36
CA GLN A 186 -20.66 13.77 -2.28
C GLN A 186 -19.61 14.16 -1.23
N LEU A 187 -19.30 15.46 -1.12
CA LEU A 187 -18.40 15.97 -0.08
C LEU A 187 -18.94 15.68 1.33
N LEU A 188 -20.24 15.91 1.55
CA LEU A 188 -20.91 15.59 2.82
C LEU A 188 -20.88 14.08 3.12
N GLN A 189 -21.00 13.24 2.09
CA GLN A 189 -20.86 11.80 2.27
C GLN A 189 -19.45 11.43 2.72
N LEU A 190 -18.40 11.97 2.10
CA LEU A 190 -17.02 11.73 2.53
C LEU A 190 -16.75 12.22 3.94
N GLU A 191 -17.29 13.39 4.32
CA GLU A 191 -17.22 13.91 5.68
C GLU A 191 -17.83 12.92 6.69
N SER A 192 -18.98 12.33 6.36
CA SER A 192 -19.63 11.31 7.19
C SER A 192 -18.83 9.99 7.29
N GLU A 193 -17.98 9.71 6.29
CA GLU A 193 -17.06 8.56 6.26
C GLU A 193 -15.73 8.84 7.02
N GLY A 194 -15.60 10.02 7.63
CA GLY A 194 -14.44 10.42 8.42
C GLY A 194 -13.30 11.03 7.59
N ALA A 195 -13.58 11.55 6.39
CA ALA A 195 -12.56 12.22 5.58
C ALA A 195 -12.06 13.52 6.20
N ALA A 196 -12.80 14.13 7.14
CA ALA A 196 -12.39 15.36 7.82
C ALA A 196 -11.11 15.19 8.67
N GLN A 197 -10.83 14.00 9.17
CA GLN A 197 -9.57 13.73 9.88
C GLN A 197 -8.39 13.52 8.92
N PHE A 198 -8.67 13.15 7.67
CA PHE A 198 -7.69 12.86 6.65
C PHE A 198 -7.27 14.12 5.87
N PHE A 199 -8.21 15.01 5.56
CA PHE A 199 -7.87 16.24 4.84
C PHE A 199 -7.49 17.35 5.81
N GLY A 200 -6.24 17.83 5.72
CA GLY A 200 -5.74 18.90 6.57
C GLY A 200 -4.22 18.94 6.72
N GLU A 201 -3.75 19.68 7.72
CA GLU A 201 -2.33 19.87 8.04
C GLU A 201 -1.97 19.41 9.47
N PRO A 202 -0.69 19.08 9.75
CA PRO A 202 0.42 19.05 8.79
C PRO A 202 0.27 17.90 7.79
N GLU A 203 0.54 18.20 6.53
CA GLU A 203 0.55 17.24 5.45
C GLU A 203 1.70 16.25 5.63
N LEU A 204 1.48 14.99 5.26
CA LEU A 204 2.50 13.94 5.31
C LEU A 204 3.72 14.32 4.45
N ASP A 205 4.90 14.45 5.08
CA ASP A 205 6.16 14.44 4.35
C ASP A 205 6.55 12.99 4.00
N LEU A 206 6.55 12.65 2.71
CA LEU A 206 6.92 11.31 2.25
C LEU A 206 8.34 10.90 2.65
N LEU A 207 9.25 11.86 2.84
CA LEU A 207 10.61 11.57 3.28
C LEU A 207 10.65 11.00 4.70
N ASP A 208 9.63 11.25 5.52
CA ASP A 208 9.51 10.64 6.85
C ASP A 208 9.29 9.13 6.80
N TRP A 209 8.78 8.62 5.68
CA TRP A 209 8.63 7.18 5.46
C TRP A 209 9.88 6.54 4.86
N ILE A 210 10.81 7.34 4.35
CA ILE A 210 12.06 6.89 3.72
C ILE A 210 13.23 7.14 4.67
N GLN A 211 13.11 6.61 5.89
CA GLN A 211 14.12 6.76 6.94
C GLN A 211 14.73 5.42 7.36
N THR A 212 15.91 5.51 7.96
CA THR A 212 16.63 4.37 8.54
C THR A 212 16.99 4.66 9.99
N GLU A 213 16.95 3.65 10.84
CA GLU A 213 17.40 3.71 12.24
C GLU A 213 18.46 2.63 12.46
N ASN A 214 19.64 3.02 12.97
CA ASN A 214 20.77 2.11 13.20
C ASN A 214 21.16 1.27 11.97
N GLY A 215 21.04 1.86 10.77
CA GLY A 215 21.32 1.18 9.49
C GLY A 215 20.21 0.25 8.99
N GLN A 216 19.15 0.03 9.77
CA GLN A 216 17.96 -0.70 9.35
C GLN A 216 16.92 0.26 8.76
N GLY A 217 16.23 -0.16 7.71
CA GLY A 217 15.11 0.59 7.13
C GLY A 217 13.91 0.59 8.06
N VAL A 218 13.33 1.76 8.30
CA VAL A 218 12.13 1.88 9.13
C VAL A 218 10.95 1.20 8.44
N ILE A 219 10.20 0.39 9.18
CA ILE A 219 8.98 -0.26 8.72
C ILE A 219 7.78 0.61 9.14
N ASN A 220 7.18 1.29 8.17
CA ASN A 220 6.00 2.11 8.35
C ASN A 220 4.75 1.23 8.23
N ILE A 221 3.97 1.13 9.29
CA ILE A 221 2.72 0.37 9.32
C ILE A 221 1.57 1.35 9.39
N LEU A 222 0.78 1.43 8.31
CA LEU A 222 -0.50 2.11 8.33
C LEU A 222 -1.56 1.15 8.86
N ASN A 223 -2.08 1.42 10.05
CA ASN A 223 -3.25 0.70 10.55
C ASN A 223 -4.48 1.11 9.75
N ALA A 224 -4.92 0.21 8.87
CA ALA A 224 -6.04 0.42 7.97
C ALA A 224 -7.33 -0.30 8.41
N GLU A 225 -7.35 -0.95 9.59
CA GLU A 225 -8.52 -1.72 10.09
C GLU A 225 -9.83 -0.91 10.03
N LYS A 226 -9.78 0.36 10.47
CA LYS A 226 -10.93 1.28 10.40
C LYS A 226 -11.12 1.85 8.99
N LEU A 227 -10.03 2.17 8.31
CA LEU A 227 -10.02 2.82 6.99
C LEU A 227 -10.69 1.94 5.91
N MET A 228 -10.54 0.62 6.00
CA MET A 228 -11.21 -0.31 5.08
C MET A 228 -12.73 -0.26 5.15
N ARG A 229 -13.32 0.25 6.23
CA ARG A 229 -14.78 0.48 6.31
C ARG A 229 -15.22 1.58 5.34
N SER A 230 -14.28 2.35 4.82
CA SER A 230 -14.43 3.36 3.77
C SER A 230 -13.56 2.99 2.55
N PRO A 231 -13.93 1.96 1.74
CA PRO A 231 -13.08 1.46 0.65
C PRO A 231 -12.67 2.51 -0.38
N ARG A 232 -13.52 3.51 -0.61
CA ARG A 232 -13.24 4.63 -1.52
C ARG A 232 -12.08 5.48 -1.00
N LEU A 233 -12.10 5.82 0.29
CA LEU A 233 -11.04 6.59 0.93
C LEU A 233 -9.73 5.82 0.97
N TYR A 234 -9.79 4.52 1.29
CA TYR A 234 -8.63 3.63 1.24
C TYR A 234 -7.99 3.62 -0.16
N SER A 235 -8.77 3.34 -1.20
CA SER A 235 -8.28 3.25 -2.58
C SER A 235 -7.72 4.58 -3.08
N ALA A 236 -8.40 5.69 -2.77
CA ALA A 236 -7.94 7.02 -3.14
C ALA A 236 -6.61 7.38 -2.45
N PHE A 237 -6.49 7.08 -1.15
CA PHE A 237 -5.26 7.31 -0.41
C PHE A 237 -4.10 6.48 -0.99
N MET A 238 -4.32 5.20 -1.31
CA MET A 238 -3.31 4.34 -1.91
C MET A 238 -2.89 4.82 -3.31
N LEU A 239 -3.85 5.28 -4.13
CA LEU A 239 -3.54 5.84 -5.44
C LEU A 239 -2.77 7.16 -5.34
N TRP A 240 -3.24 8.09 -4.50
CA TRP A 240 -2.56 9.34 -4.21
C TRP A 240 -1.13 9.07 -3.77
N PHE A 241 -0.93 8.16 -2.82
CA PHE A 241 0.39 7.83 -2.30
C PHE A 241 1.34 7.29 -3.40
N LEU A 242 0.84 6.43 -4.29
CA LEU A 242 1.64 5.95 -5.43
C LEU A 242 1.99 7.07 -6.41
N ALA A 243 1.06 7.99 -6.68
CA ALA A 243 1.29 9.14 -7.55
C ALA A 243 2.30 10.12 -6.91
N GLU A 244 2.12 10.46 -5.64
CA GLU A 244 2.97 11.36 -4.86
C GLU A 244 4.41 10.84 -4.80
N LEU A 245 4.60 9.53 -4.59
CA LEU A 245 5.93 8.91 -4.66
C LEU A 245 6.54 9.02 -6.06
N PHE A 246 5.76 8.85 -7.12
CA PHE A 246 6.27 8.97 -8.48
C PHE A 246 6.67 10.42 -8.83
N GLU A 247 5.90 11.40 -8.36
CA GLU A 247 6.17 12.81 -8.62
C GLU A 247 7.39 13.33 -7.83
N ASN A 248 7.50 12.96 -6.54
CA ASN A 248 8.52 13.53 -5.65
C ASN A 248 9.83 12.75 -5.60
N LEU A 249 9.84 11.45 -5.90
CA LEU A 249 11.07 10.68 -5.84
C LEU A 249 11.97 10.94 -7.07
N PRO A 250 13.30 11.03 -6.86
CA PRO A 250 14.23 11.14 -7.98
C PRO A 250 14.27 9.85 -8.80
N GLU A 251 14.55 9.99 -10.10
CA GLU A 251 14.89 8.84 -10.94
C GLU A 251 16.20 8.21 -10.45
N THR A 252 16.19 6.90 -10.18
CA THR A 252 17.38 6.18 -9.68
C THR A 252 17.88 5.10 -10.63
N GLY A 253 17.15 4.83 -11.71
CA GLY A 253 17.55 3.86 -12.73
C GLY A 253 17.49 2.43 -12.19
N ASP A 254 18.64 1.77 -12.07
CA ASP A 254 18.75 0.34 -11.75
C ASP A 254 19.62 0.12 -10.49
N PRO A 255 19.12 0.49 -9.30
CA PRO A 255 19.90 0.47 -8.07
C PRO A 255 20.18 -0.97 -7.57
N ASP A 256 21.28 -1.17 -6.82
CA ASP A 256 21.67 -2.50 -6.30
C ASP A 256 20.66 -3.13 -5.33
N LYS A 257 19.81 -2.29 -4.73
CA LYS A 257 18.67 -2.64 -3.89
C LYS A 257 17.61 -1.54 -4.03
N PRO A 258 16.31 -1.83 -3.77
CA PRO A 258 15.27 -0.80 -3.76
C PRO A 258 15.59 0.34 -2.77
N LYS A 259 15.06 1.53 -3.07
CA LYS A 259 15.07 2.68 -2.17
C LYS A 259 13.91 2.63 -1.19
N PHE A 260 12.82 1.98 -1.56
CA PHE A 260 11.62 1.84 -0.76
C PHE A 260 10.80 0.65 -1.24
N VAL A 261 10.07 0.00 -0.33
CA VAL A 261 9.20 -1.14 -0.68
C VAL A 261 7.82 -0.98 -0.06
N LEU A 262 6.78 -1.14 -0.88
CA LEU A 262 5.38 -1.07 -0.47
C LEU A 262 4.77 -2.46 -0.43
N PHE A 263 4.05 -2.78 0.65
CA PHE A 263 3.17 -3.95 0.75
C PHE A 263 1.72 -3.50 0.93
N PHE A 264 0.86 -3.97 0.05
CA PHE A 264 -0.58 -3.78 0.14
C PHE A 264 -1.22 -5.12 0.55
N ASP A 265 -1.53 -5.27 1.84
CA ASP A 265 -2.31 -6.43 2.31
C ASP A 265 -3.78 -6.27 1.92
N GLU A 266 -4.41 -7.39 1.58
CA GLU A 266 -5.73 -7.43 0.94
C GLU A 266 -5.83 -6.49 -0.27
N ALA A 267 -4.83 -6.56 -1.15
CA ALA A 267 -4.68 -5.72 -2.33
C ALA A 267 -5.91 -5.62 -3.24
N HIS A 268 -6.81 -6.60 -3.21
CA HIS A 268 -8.08 -6.58 -3.95
C HIS A 268 -8.92 -5.34 -3.62
N LEU A 269 -8.82 -4.81 -2.40
CA LEU A 269 -9.57 -3.63 -1.95
C LEU A 269 -9.24 -2.36 -2.73
N ILE A 270 -8.03 -2.27 -3.31
CA ILE A 270 -7.64 -1.15 -4.20
C ILE A 270 -8.43 -1.20 -5.51
N PHE A 271 -8.81 -2.39 -5.95
CA PHE A 271 -9.42 -2.64 -7.26
C PHE A 271 -10.93 -2.91 -7.18
N ASP A 272 -11.46 -3.21 -5.99
CA ASP A 272 -12.87 -3.45 -5.77
C ASP A 272 -13.71 -2.21 -6.13
N ASN A 273 -14.59 -2.36 -7.13
CA ASN A 273 -15.40 -1.28 -7.71
C ASN A 273 -14.57 -0.16 -8.36
N ALA A 274 -13.28 -0.39 -8.63
CA ALA A 274 -12.47 0.53 -9.40
C ALA A 274 -12.97 0.59 -10.85
N ASN A 275 -13.16 1.81 -11.35
CA ASN A 275 -13.46 1.98 -12.77
C ASN A 275 -12.20 1.71 -13.62
N LYS A 276 -12.38 1.55 -14.93
CA LYS A 276 -11.29 1.22 -15.86
C LYS A 276 -10.13 2.23 -15.78
N VAL A 277 -10.45 3.52 -15.62
CA VAL A 277 -9.46 4.60 -15.55
C VAL A 277 -8.58 4.46 -14.31
N LEU A 278 -9.18 4.16 -13.15
CA LEU A 278 -8.44 3.93 -11.89
C LEU A 278 -7.49 2.73 -12.03
N ILE A 279 -7.94 1.65 -12.66
CA ILE A 279 -7.08 0.48 -12.94
C ILE A 279 -5.90 0.86 -13.83
N GLU A 280 -6.15 1.59 -14.92
CA GLU A 280 -5.10 2.07 -15.85
C GLU A 280 -4.08 2.98 -15.13
N GLN A 281 -4.53 3.81 -14.18
CA GLN A 281 -3.65 4.66 -13.38
C GLN A 281 -2.80 3.87 -12.39
N VAL A 282 -3.38 2.91 -11.67
CA VAL A 282 -2.61 2.04 -10.76
C VAL A 282 -1.57 1.25 -11.56
N GLU A 283 -1.95 0.70 -12.70
CA GLU A 283 -1.01 0.03 -13.61
C GLU A 283 0.12 0.95 -14.03
N GLN A 284 -0.20 2.17 -14.47
CA GLN A 284 0.79 3.17 -14.86
C GLN A 284 1.71 3.53 -13.69
N ALA A 285 1.17 3.76 -12.50
CA ALA A 285 1.95 4.08 -11.30
C ALA A 285 2.89 2.94 -10.93
N VAL A 286 2.40 1.70 -10.86
CA VAL A 286 3.24 0.51 -10.60
C VAL A 286 4.35 0.39 -11.64
N ARG A 287 4.04 0.56 -12.93
CA ARG A 287 5.03 0.48 -14.00
C ARG A 287 6.10 1.57 -13.88
N LEU A 288 5.70 2.80 -13.56
CA LEU A 288 6.61 3.96 -13.55
C LEU A 288 7.44 4.03 -12.27
N ILE A 289 6.88 3.69 -11.10
CA ILE A 289 7.55 3.84 -9.80
C ILE A 289 8.80 2.96 -9.67
N ARG A 290 8.92 1.91 -10.50
CA ARG A 290 10.13 1.08 -10.61
C ARG A 290 11.38 1.92 -10.92
N SER A 291 11.26 2.90 -11.81
CA SER A 291 12.37 3.78 -12.23
C SER A 291 12.88 4.69 -11.09
N LYS A 292 12.02 4.93 -10.10
CA LYS A 292 12.35 5.58 -8.81
C LYS A 292 13.02 4.64 -7.81
N GLY A 293 13.17 3.36 -8.14
CA GLY A 293 13.76 2.35 -7.25
C GLY A 293 12.78 1.82 -6.20
N VAL A 294 11.47 1.94 -6.43
CA VAL A 294 10.43 1.47 -5.50
C VAL A 294 9.92 0.09 -5.89
N GLY A 295 9.87 -0.84 -4.94
CA GLY A 295 9.21 -2.13 -5.09
C GLY A 295 7.76 -2.08 -4.59
N VAL A 296 6.85 -2.78 -5.28
CA VAL A 296 5.43 -2.86 -4.89
C VAL A 296 5.04 -4.33 -4.80
N TYR A 297 4.49 -4.74 -3.67
CA TYR A 297 4.10 -6.12 -3.41
C TYR A 297 2.61 -6.17 -3.06
N PHE A 298 1.84 -6.81 -3.91
CA PHE A 298 0.42 -7.04 -3.66
C PHE A 298 0.23 -8.36 -2.92
N VAL A 299 -0.47 -8.31 -1.80
CA VAL A 299 -0.80 -9.48 -0.99
C VAL A 299 -2.30 -9.69 -1.05
N THR A 300 -2.73 -10.82 -1.60
CA THR A 300 -4.15 -11.09 -1.88
C THR A 300 -4.48 -12.56 -1.64
N GLN A 301 -5.77 -12.91 -1.65
CA GLN A 301 -6.19 -14.29 -1.50
C GLN A 301 -6.01 -15.07 -2.80
N ASN A 302 -6.46 -14.51 -3.93
CA ASN A 302 -6.31 -15.12 -5.24
C ASN A 302 -5.63 -14.17 -6.23
N PRO A 303 -4.78 -14.67 -7.14
CA PRO A 303 -4.21 -13.84 -8.20
C PRO A 303 -5.28 -13.15 -9.04
N THR A 304 -6.41 -13.80 -9.28
CA THR A 304 -7.53 -13.27 -10.08
C THR A 304 -8.25 -12.08 -9.44
N ASP A 305 -7.94 -11.77 -8.18
CA ASP A 305 -8.50 -10.58 -7.51
C ASP A 305 -7.76 -9.30 -7.96
N LEU A 306 -6.70 -9.41 -8.76
CA LEU A 306 -5.96 -8.30 -9.36
C LEU A 306 -6.21 -8.24 -10.87
N PRO A 307 -6.23 -7.05 -11.49
CA PRO A 307 -6.30 -6.92 -12.95
C PRO A 307 -5.10 -7.56 -13.66
N ASP A 308 -5.35 -8.21 -14.81
CA ASP A 308 -4.30 -8.89 -15.61
C ASP A 308 -3.14 -7.97 -15.98
N THR A 309 -3.44 -6.69 -16.26
CA THR A 309 -2.41 -5.71 -16.62
C THR A 309 -1.47 -5.39 -15.46
N VAL A 310 -1.99 -5.35 -14.23
CA VAL A 310 -1.21 -5.21 -13.00
C VAL A 310 -0.43 -6.50 -12.71
N LEU A 311 -1.07 -7.66 -12.81
CA LEU A 311 -0.41 -8.97 -12.65
C LEU A 311 0.78 -9.14 -13.59
N GLY A 312 0.70 -8.62 -14.81
CA GLY A 312 1.78 -8.61 -15.80
C GLY A 312 3.02 -7.80 -15.38
N GLN A 313 2.88 -6.85 -14.43
CA GLN A 313 3.99 -6.07 -13.89
C GLN A 313 4.70 -6.77 -12.71
N LEU A 314 4.10 -7.84 -12.15
CA LEU A 314 4.61 -8.50 -10.94
C LEU A 314 5.59 -9.61 -11.29
N GLY A 315 6.88 -9.31 -11.16
CA GLY A 315 7.96 -10.23 -11.53
C GLY A 315 8.26 -11.31 -10.49
N ASN A 316 8.18 -10.98 -9.20
CA ASN A 316 8.45 -11.91 -8.10
C ASN A 316 7.17 -12.56 -7.58
N ARG A 317 7.14 -13.89 -7.41
CA ARG A 317 5.91 -14.61 -7.05
C ARG A 317 6.09 -15.58 -5.90
N VAL A 318 5.18 -15.50 -4.93
CA VAL A 318 4.99 -16.48 -3.86
C VAL A 318 3.52 -16.85 -3.78
N GLN A 319 3.19 -18.09 -4.10
CA GLN A 319 1.83 -18.64 -4.05
C GLN A 319 1.73 -19.67 -2.93
N HIS A 320 1.03 -19.31 -1.85
CA HIS A 320 0.61 -20.24 -0.81
C HIS A 320 -0.60 -21.05 -1.26
N ALA A 321 -1.01 -22.01 -0.44
CA ALA A 321 -2.13 -22.90 -0.74
C ALA A 321 -3.40 -22.15 -1.15
N LEU A 322 -4.09 -22.64 -2.18
CA LEU A 322 -5.47 -22.25 -2.48
C LEU A 322 -6.39 -23.42 -2.16
N ARG A 323 -7.59 -23.11 -1.62
CA ARG A 323 -8.59 -24.13 -1.33
C ARG A 323 -9.61 -24.15 -2.45
N ALA A 324 -9.61 -25.20 -3.26
CA ALA A 324 -10.50 -25.32 -4.40
C ALA A 324 -11.77 -26.12 -4.07
N PHE A 325 -12.86 -25.44 -3.74
CA PHE A 325 -14.16 -26.07 -3.48
C PHE A 325 -15.19 -25.75 -4.56
N THR A 326 -15.04 -24.61 -5.24
CA THR A 326 -15.98 -24.10 -6.24
C THR A 326 -15.34 -24.03 -7.62
N PRO A 327 -16.15 -23.93 -8.71
CA PRO A 327 -15.63 -23.65 -10.05
C PRO A 327 -14.82 -22.34 -10.14
N ARG A 328 -15.15 -21.34 -9.31
CA ARG A 328 -14.36 -20.11 -9.21
C ARG A 328 -12.97 -20.40 -8.66
N ASP A 329 -12.88 -21.19 -7.60
CA ASP A 329 -11.59 -21.53 -6.99
C ASP A 329 -10.72 -22.37 -7.94
N GLN A 330 -11.32 -23.28 -8.71
CA GLN A 330 -10.60 -24.04 -9.74
C GLN A 330 -10.00 -23.12 -10.82
N LYS A 331 -10.74 -22.08 -11.23
CA LYS A 331 -10.21 -21.04 -12.12
C LYS A 331 -9.06 -20.27 -11.46
N ALA A 332 -9.17 -19.95 -10.17
CA ALA A 332 -8.10 -19.28 -9.44
C ALA A 332 -6.83 -20.14 -9.33
N VAL A 333 -6.96 -21.44 -9.07
CA VAL A 333 -5.83 -22.40 -9.09
C VAL A 333 -5.17 -22.43 -10.46
N LYS A 334 -5.96 -22.52 -11.53
CA LYS A 334 -5.43 -22.52 -12.89
C LYS A 334 -4.71 -21.21 -13.20
N ALA A 335 -5.33 -20.07 -12.90
CA ALA A 335 -4.72 -18.76 -13.11
C ALA A 335 -3.42 -18.60 -12.32
N ALA A 336 -3.38 -19.06 -11.06
CA ALA A 336 -2.15 -19.07 -10.27
C ALA A 336 -1.05 -19.89 -10.97
N ALA A 337 -1.39 -21.10 -11.44
CA ALA A 337 -0.46 -21.99 -12.10
C ALA A 337 0.09 -21.43 -13.42
N ASP A 338 -0.77 -20.82 -14.22
CA ASP A 338 -0.42 -20.24 -15.53
C ASP A 338 0.53 -19.02 -15.40
N THR A 339 0.64 -18.43 -14.21
CA THR A 339 1.53 -17.29 -13.97
C THR A 339 2.98 -17.65 -13.67
N PHE A 340 3.27 -18.94 -13.47
CA PHE A 340 4.62 -19.41 -13.16
C PHE A 340 5.37 -19.85 -14.41
N ARG A 341 6.69 -19.68 -14.40
CA ARG A 341 7.55 -20.41 -15.33
C ARG A 341 7.45 -21.90 -15.00
N SER A 342 7.09 -22.69 -16.02
CA SER A 342 6.84 -24.12 -15.86
C SER A 342 8.04 -24.89 -15.32
N ASN A 343 7.74 -25.90 -14.51
CA ASN A 343 8.70 -26.86 -13.98
C ASN A 343 8.30 -28.26 -14.48
N PRO A 344 9.12 -28.95 -15.29
CA PRO A 344 8.80 -30.28 -15.80
C PRO A 344 8.56 -31.33 -14.71
N ASP A 345 9.15 -31.14 -13.53
CA ASP A 345 9.09 -32.08 -12.41
C ASP A 345 7.95 -31.76 -11.43
N LEU A 346 7.15 -30.71 -11.69
CA LEU A 346 6.11 -30.24 -10.78
C LEU A 346 4.83 -29.84 -11.52
N ASN A 347 3.73 -30.53 -11.22
CA ASN A 347 2.41 -30.09 -11.62
C ASN A 347 1.95 -28.93 -10.72
N VAL A 348 2.15 -27.70 -11.19
CA VAL A 348 1.88 -26.47 -10.44
C VAL A 348 0.41 -26.40 -9.99
N ALA A 349 -0.53 -26.74 -10.85
CA ALA A 349 -1.96 -26.65 -10.53
C ALA A 349 -2.38 -27.64 -9.43
N GLU A 350 -1.82 -28.84 -9.44
CA GLU A 350 -2.04 -29.85 -8.39
C GLU A 350 -1.35 -29.43 -7.09
N ALA A 351 -0.08 -29.02 -7.19
CA ALA A 351 0.72 -28.61 -6.04
C ALA A 351 0.08 -27.48 -5.24
N VAL A 352 -0.52 -26.47 -5.90
CA VAL A 352 -1.22 -25.35 -5.23
C VAL A 352 -2.28 -25.84 -4.23
N GLY A 353 -2.99 -26.93 -4.53
CA GLY A 353 -4.01 -27.49 -3.64
C GLY A 353 -3.45 -28.34 -2.48
N GLU A 354 -2.21 -28.81 -2.61
CA GLU A 354 -1.55 -29.71 -1.67
C GLU A 354 -0.59 -29.02 -0.71
N LEU A 355 -0.33 -27.72 -0.91
CA LEU A 355 0.59 -26.95 -0.08
C LEU A 355 0.14 -26.95 1.39
N ALA A 356 1.09 -27.25 2.28
CA ALA A 356 0.90 -27.13 3.71
C ALA A 356 1.02 -25.66 4.18
N VAL A 357 0.62 -25.39 5.43
CA VAL A 357 0.77 -24.05 6.02
C VAL A 357 2.25 -23.69 6.17
N GLY A 358 2.66 -22.55 5.62
CA GLY A 358 4.06 -22.10 5.56
C GLY A 358 4.84 -22.65 4.37
N GLU A 359 4.18 -23.46 3.53
CA GLU A 359 4.70 -23.94 2.26
C GLU A 359 4.14 -23.10 1.10
N ALA A 360 4.95 -22.84 0.09
CA ALA A 360 4.57 -22.05 -1.07
C ALA A 360 5.24 -22.55 -2.34
N LEU A 361 4.65 -22.18 -3.47
CA LEU A 361 5.31 -22.15 -4.77
C LEU A 361 6.01 -20.80 -4.93
N VAL A 362 7.31 -20.83 -5.18
CA VAL A 362 8.17 -19.65 -5.23
C VAL A 362 8.85 -19.56 -6.59
N SER A 363 8.80 -18.37 -7.18
CA SER A 363 9.54 -18.01 -8.40
C SER A 363 9.98 -16.55 -8.29
N PHE A 364 11.27 -16.36 -8.01
CA PHE A 364 11.90 -15.05 -8.04
C PHE A 364 12.64 -14.84 -9.35
N LEU A 365 12.93 -13.58 -9.66
CA LEU A 365 13.69 -13.23 -10.86
C LEU A 365 15.17 -13.57 -10.70
N ASP A 366 15.82 -13.99 -11.78
CA ASP A 366 17.27 -14.10 -11.87
C ASP A 366 17.94 -12.74 -12.13
N ALA A 367 19.27 -12.73 -12.27
CA ALA A 367 20.05 -11.52 -12.48
C ALA A 367 19.73 -10.81 -13.82
N GLN A 368 19.12 -11.51 -14.78
CA GLN A 368 18.68 -10.99 -16.07
C GLN A 368 17.23 -10.47 -15.99
N GLY A 369 16.56 -10.64 -14.85
CA GLY A 369 15.17 -10.24 -14.66
C GLY A 369 14.18 -11.24 -15.24
N MET A 370 14.59 -12.48 -15.51
CA MET A 370 13.73 -13.56 -15.98
C MET A 370 13.22 -14.38 -14.79
N PRO A 371 11.94 -14.77 -14.75
CA PRO A 371 11.44 -15.67 -13.72
C PRO A 371 12.21 -16.99 -13.69
N GLN A 372 12.65 -17.39 -12.51
CA GLN A 372 13.23 -18.72 -12.30
C GLN A 372 12.15 -19.79 -12.33
N ILE A 373 12.55 -21.05 -12.59
CA ILE A 373 11.64 -22.20 -12.59
C ILE A 373 10.99 -22.31 -11.21
N VAL A 374 9.66 -22.39 -11.17
CA VAL A 374 8.92 -22.46 -9.90
C VAL A 374 9.34 -23.66 -9.06
N GLN A 375 9.57 -23.41 -7.77
CA GLN A 375 9.94 -24.43 -6.79
C GLN A 375 8.86 -24.52 -5.71
N ARG A 376 8.63 -25.74 -5.21
CA ARG A 376 7.87 -25.96 -3.97
C ARG A 376 8.82 -25.81 -2.79
N ALA A 377 8.50 -24.92 -1.86
CA ALA A 377 9.43 -24.48 -0.83
C ALA A 377 8.76 -24.12 0.50
N TRP A 378 9.54 -24.22 1.57
CA TRP A 378 9.17 -23.79 2.91
C TRP A 378 9.70 -22.38 3.17
N ILE A 379 8.81 -21.46 3.50
CA ILE A 379 9.16 -20.08 3.82
C ILE A 379 9.96 -20.05 5.13
N MET A 380 11.00 -19.24 5.17
CA MET A 380 11.79 -19.02 6.39
C MET A 380 10.89 -18.44 7.51
N PRO A 381 11.08 -18.87 8.77
CA PRO A 381 10.33 -18.29 9.88
C PRO A 381 10.65 -16.79 10.02
N PRO A 382 9.69 -15.96 10.44
CA PRO A 382 9.98 -14.56 10.73
C PRO A 382 10.91 -14.46 11.94
N GLN A 383 11.72 -13.39 11.98
CA GLN A 383 12.61 -13.10 13.09
C GLN A 383 11.88 -12.38 14.22
N SER A 384 10.81 -11.68 13.87
CA SER A 384 10.00 -10.88 14.78
C SER A 384 8.80 -11.64 15.38
N GLN A 385 8.17 -11.03 16.37
CA GLN A 385 6.97 -11.55 17.01
C GLN A 385 5.78 -11.59 16.05
N LEU A 386 5.15 -12.77 15.96
CA LEU A 386 3.93 -12.97 15.17
C LEU A 386 2.69 -12.37 15.81
N ALA A 387 2.55 -12.49 17.13
CA ALA A 387 1.41 -11.93 17.85
C ALA A 387 1.44 -10.39 17.74
N PRO A 388 0.30 -9.73 17.47
CA PRO A 388 0.24 -8.27 17.47
C PRO A 388 0.51 -7.71 18.86
N LEU A 389 0.91 -6.44 18.92
CA LEU A 389 0.98 -5.69 20.17
C LEU A 389 -0.41 -5.53 20.78
N THR A 390 -0.47 -5.42 22.10
CA THR A 390 -1.67 -4.92 22.77
C THR A 390 -1.90 -3.45 22.40
N GLU A 391 -3.14 -2.97 22.57
CA GLU A 391 -3.49 -1.57 22.31
C GLU A 391 -2.62 -0.59 23.11
N SER A 392 -2.36 -0.90 24.38
CA SER A 392 -1.51 -0.09 25.27
C SER A 392 -0.06 -0.04 24.78
N GLU A 393 0.51 -1.18 24.38
CA GLU A 393 1.88 -1.24 23.84
C GLU A 393 2.01 -0.46 22.53
N ARG A 394 1.03 -0.60 21.61
CA ARG A 394 1.00 0.16 20.36
C ARG A 394 0.87 1.66 20.63
N SER A 395 0.01 2.05 21.57
CA SER A 395 -0.19 3.44 21.98
C SER A 395 1.08 4.06 22.53
N ALA A 396 1.74 3.36 23.46
CA ALA A 396 3.03 3.80 24.00
C ALA A 396 4.10 3.91 22.90
N ALA A 397 4.11 2.99 21.91
CA ALA A 397 5.07 3.01 20.83
C ALA A 397 4.93 4.24 19.93
N PHE A 398 3.73 4.54 19.41
CA PHE A 398 3.57 5.68 18.50
C PHE A 398 3.68 7.02 19.23
N GLN A 399 3.26 7.11 20.50
CA GLN A 399 3.38 8.35 21.27
C GLN A 399 4.84 8.69 21.63
N ALA A 400 5.71 7.67 21.70
CA ALA A 400 7.13 7.85 21.93
C ALA A 400 7.92 8.16 20.65
N ASP A 401 7.29 8.07 19.47
CA ASP A 401 7.93 8.37 18.19
C ASP A 401 8.26 9.87 18.07
N SER A 402 9.43 10.18 17.51
CA SER A 402 9.90 11.56 17.31
C SER A 402 9.02 12.39 16.36
N LEU A 403 8.28 11.75 15.45
CA LEU A 403 7.38 12.42 14.51
C LEU A 403 6.00 12.70 15.12
N TYR A 404 5.63 12.00 16.19
CA TYR A 404 4.30 12.16 16.78
C TYR A 404 4.01 13.61 17.21
N PRO A 405 4.90 14.35 17.90
CA PRO A 405 4.66 15.75 18.25
C PRO A 405 4.41 16.66 17.03
N HIS A 406 4.97 16.34 15.87
CA HIS A 406 4.76 17.11 14.65
C HIS A 406 3.36 16.88 14.09
N TYR A 407 2.95 15.62 13.92
CA TYR A 407 1.69 15.26 13.27
C TYR A 407 0.47 15.17 14.20
N ARG A 408 0.65 15.17 15.53
CA ARG A 408 -0.45 14.95 16.49
C ARG A 408 -1.58 15.95 16.31
N ASP A 409 -1.25 17.23 16.33
CA ASP A 409 -2.24 18.30 16.38
C ASP A 409 -2.51 18.83 14.96
N ALA A 410 -3.78 19.03 14.62
CA ALA A 410 -4.13 19.64 13.34
C ALA A 410 -3.75 21.13 13.35
N VAL A 411 -3.29 21.63 12.20
CA VAL A 411 -2.97 23.04 12.01
C VAL A 411 -4.05 23.70 11.15
N ASP A 412 -4.56 24.84 11.62
CA ASP A 412 -5.53 25.67 10.90
C ASP A 412 -4.81 26.86 10.27
N SER A 413 -4.24 26.63 9.09
CA SER A 413 -3.54 27.63 8.29
C SER A 413 -4.53 28.49 7.49
N PHE A 414 -4.10 29.68 7.08
CA PHE A 414 -4.92 30.55 6.23
C PHE A 414 -5.19 29.89 4.87
N SER A 415 -6.46 29.66 4.54
CA SER A 415 -6.88 28.92 3.36
C SER A 415 -7.87 29.71 2.50
N ALA A 416 -8.42 29.06 1.47
CA ALA A 416 -9.53 29.59 0.69
C ALA A 416 -10.74 29.99 1.55
N PHE A 417 -11.01 29.29 2.66
CA PHE A 417 -12.15 29.59 3.52
C PHE A 417 -12.04 30.97 4.15
N GLU A 418 -10.88 31.32 4.73
CA GLU A 418 -10.66 32.64 5.33
C GLU A 418 -10.50 33.72 4.26
N ALA A 419 -9.88 33.40 3.12
CA ALA A 419 -9.70 34.35 2.01
C ALA A 419 -11.04 34.82 1.41
N LEU A 420 -12.03 33.93 1.30
CA LEU A 420 -13.36 34.22 0.74
C LEU A 420 -14.27 35.04 1.67
N GLN A 421 -13.89 35.24 2.93
CA GLN A 421 -14.65 36.03 3.91
C GLN A 421 -14.15 37.47 4.05
N GLN A 422 -13.05 37.82 3.37
CA GLN A 422 -12.51 39.17 3.25
C GLN A 422 -13.12 39.86 2.04
#